data_AF-A0A3N9UPI3-F1
#
_entry.id   AF-A0A3N9UPI3-F1
#
_cell.length_a   1.000
_cell.length_b   1.000
_cell.length_c   1.000
_cell.angle_alpha   90.00
_cell.angle_beta   90.00
_cell.angle_gamma   90.00
#
_symmetry.space_group_name_H-M   'P 1'
#
loop_
_entity.id
_entity.type
_entity.pdbx_description
1 polymer ?
#
loop_
_entity_poly.entity_id
_entity_poly.type
_entity_poly.pdbx_seq_one_letter_code
_entity_poly.pdbx_strand_id
1 'polypeptide(L)'
;MTASGRRELVWLFVALSIGGCSTPKGRAPNDVPAGRLWSGRLSLDLEGESRQAFFAFFELKGSAGAGELTLSGPLGNIIATILWTPREASLRVGEESRQFASVESLIQEIAGTALPVGALFDWLGG
;
A
#
# COMPACT_ATOMS: atom_id res chain seq x y z
N MET A 1 -26.89 21.33 49.18
CA MET A 1 -26.79 19.99 48.57
C MET A 1 -27.14 20.12 47.08
N THR A 2 -26.25 20.70 46.26
CA THR A 2 -26.53 21.02 44.83
C THR A 2 -25.24 20.91 44.00
N ALA A 3 -24.53 19.79 44.11
CA ALA A 3 -23.28 19.55 43.37
C ALA A 3 -23.33 18.32 42.44
N SER A 4 -24.40 17.52 42.49
CA SER A 4 -24.54 16.29 41.68
C SER A 4 -24.94 16.57 40.23
N GLY A 5 -25.94 17.43 40.00
CA GLY A 5 -26.47 17.66 38.65
C GLY A 5 -25.47 18.30 37.66
N ARG A 6 -24.52 19.09 38.16
CA ARG A 6 -23.49 19.73 37.30
C ARG A 6 -22.39 18.76 36.86
N ARG A 7 -22.21 17.64 37.57
CA ARG A 7 -21.22 16.60 37.23
C ARG A 7 -21.77 15.63 36.20
N GLU A 8 -23.05 15.29 36.27
CA GLU A 8 -23.68 14.37 35.30
C GLU A 8 -23.82 14.98 33.90
N LEU A 9 -24.09 16.29 33.80
CA LEU A 9 -24.12 17.02 32.53
C LEU A 9 -22.75 17.07 31.83
N VAL A 10 -21.64 17.11 32.59
CA VAL A 10 -20.28 17.12 32.03
C VAL A 10 -19.90 15.75 31.47
N TRP A 11 -20.35 14.65 32.10
CA TRP A 11 -20.10 13.29 31.61
C TRP A 11 -20.86 12.98 30.31
N LEU A 12 -22.09 13.50 30.15
CA LEU A 12 -22.86 13.36 28.90
C LEU A 12 -22.23 14.10 27.71
N PHE A 13 -21.55 15.24 27.96
CA PHE A 13 -20.91 16.01 26.88
C PHE A 13 -19.59 15.40 26.39
N VAL A 14 -18.85 14.71 27.27
CA VAL A 14 -17.58 14.04 26.92
C VAL A 14 -17.80 12.79 26.06
N ALA A 15 -18.91 12.06 26.27
CA ALA A 15 -19.23 10.87 25.50
C ALA A 15 -19.55 11.15 24.02
N LEU A 16 -19.95 12.38 23.67
CA LEU A 16 -20.42 12.73 22.33
C LEU A 16 -19.30 13.15 21.35
N SER A 17 -18.06 13.27 21.82
CA SER A 17 -16.94 13.79 21.01
C SER A 17 -16.07 12.71 20.33
N ILE A 18 -16.48 11.43 20.34
CA ILE A 18 -15.69 10.34 19.72
C ILE A 18 -16.14 10.08 18.26
N GLY A 19 -16.56 11.13 17.55
CA GLY A 19 -16.77 11.09 16.11
C GLY A 19 -15.43 11.19 15.36
N GLY A 20 -14.65 10.11 15.32
CA GLY A 20 -13.46 10.04 14.50
C GLY A 20 -13.82 10.03 13.01
N CYS A 21 -13.37 11.03 12.25
CA CYS A 21 -13.49 11.04 10.79
C CYS A 21 -12.60 9.94 10.18
N SER A 22 -13.14 8.74 9.98
CA SER A 22 -12.59 7.81 9.00
C SER A 22 -13.03 8.27 7.62
N THR A 23 -12.19 9.04 6.93
CA THR A 23 -12.47 9.49 5.56
C THR A 23 -12.24 8.32 4.61
N PRO A 24 -13.28 7.74 3.96
CA PRO A 24 -13.08 6.70 2.97
C PRO A 24 -12.36 7.28 1.74
N LYS A 25 -11.23 6.67 1.35
CA LYS A 25 -10.43 7.10 0.20
C LYS A 25 -11.17 6.77 -1.10
N GLY A 26 -11.31 7.77 -1.97
CA GLY A 26 -12.13 7.75 -3.16
C GLY A 26 -11.76 6.65 -4.17
N ARG A 27 -12.81 6.03 -4.73
CA ARG A 27 -12.73 5.00 -5.77
C ARG A 27 -12.58 5.67 -7.15
N ALA A 28 -11.48 5.41 -7.85
CA ALA A 28 -11.36 5.71 -9.27
C ALA A 28 -12.07 4.63 -10.10
N PRO A 29 -12.79 4.98 -11.19
CA PRO A 29 -13.45 4.01 -12.04
C PRO A 29 -12.49 3.54 -13.16
N ASN A 30 -12.04 2.29 -13.07
CA ASN A 30 -11.76 1.47 -14.25
C ASN A 30 -11.76 -0.02 -13.86
N ASP A 31 -12.48 -0.80 -14.66
CA ASP A 31 -12.88 -2.19 -14.43
C ASP A 31 -11.69 -3.17 -14.37
N VAL A 32 -11.29 -3.51 -13.15
CA VAL A 32 -10.63 -4.78 -12.78
C VAL A 32 -11.52 -5.38 -11.68
N PRO A 33 -11.87 -6.69 -11.70
CA PRO A 33 -12.76 -7.29 -10.71
C PRO A 33 -12.32 -6.86 -9.32
N ALA A 34 -13.26 -6.32 -8.53
CA ALA A 34 -13.01 -5.53 -7.32
C ALA A 34 -12.07 -6.24 -6.31
N GLY A 35 -10.78 -6.20 -6.61
CA GLY A 35 -9.71 -6.63 -5.76
C GLY A 35 -9.53 -5.61 -4.65
N ARG A 36 -8.99 -6.05 -3.52
CA ARG A 36 -8.60 -5.11 -2.48
C ARG A 36 -7.59 -4.12 -3.08
N LEU A 37 -7.82 -2.85 -2.75
CA LEU A 37 -6.97 -1.73 -3.12
C LEU A 37 -6.34 -1.23 -1.83
N TRP A 38 -5.01 -1.27 -1.78
CA TRP A 38 -4.24 -0.67 -0.71
C TRP A 38 -3.41 0.46 -1.27
N SER A 39 -3.36 1.56 -0.53
CA SER A 39 -2.52 2.68 -0.90
C SER A 39 -1.94 3.35 0.34
N GLY A 40 -0.69 3.78 0.22
CA GLY A 40 0.04 4.34 1.33
C GLY A 40 1.45 4.77 0.96
N ARG A 41 2.32 4.74 1.96
CA ARG A 41 3.74 5.07 1.83
C ARG A 41 4.54 3.83 2.19
N LEU A 42 5.46 3.46 1.31
CA LEU A 42 6.40 2.37 1.52
C LEU A 42 7.77 2.96 1.82
N SER A 43 8.41 2.45 2.87
CA SER A 43 9.81 2.73 3.20
C SER A 43 10.52 1.38 3.18
N LEU A 44 11.50 1.24 2.28
CA LEU A 44 12.25 0.01 2.11
C LEU A 44 13.72 0.30 2.42
N ASP A 45 14.27 -0.36 3.43
CA ASP A 45 15.71 -0.35 3.71
C ASP A 45 16.31 -1.60 3.08
N LEU A 46 17.19 -1.41 2.10
CA LEU A 46 17.89 -2.49 1.43
C LEU A 46 19.29 -2.63 2.04
N GLU A 47 19.55 -3.79 2.63
CA GLU A 47 20.88 -4.18 3.09
C GLU A 47 21.65 -4.81 1.93
N GLY A 48 22.48 -4.01 1.27
CA GLY A 48 23.39 -4.44 0.21
C GLY A 48 24.82 -3.93 0.44
N GLU A 49 25.59 -3.73 -0.64
CA GLU A 49 26.96 -3.18 -0.56
C GLU A 49 26.98 -1.75 0.02
N SER A 50 25.88 -1.01 -0.19
CA SER A 50 25.57 0.25 0.51
C SER A 50 24.14 0.18 1.02
N ARG A 51 23.88 0.65 2.24
CA ARG A 51 22.52 0.74 2.78
C ARG A 51 21.76 1.81 2.02
N GLN A 52 20.69 1.41 1.33
CA GLN A 52 19.86 2.31 0.54
C GLN A 52 18.43 2.29 1.06
N ALA A 53 17.94 3.47 1.45
CA ALA A 53 16.55 3.67 1.87
C ALA A 53 15.74 4.24 0.70
N PHE A 54 14.69 3.52 0.29
CA PHE A 54 13.76 3.94 -0.75
C PHE A 54 12.43 4.35 -0.13
N PHE A 55 11.95 5.53 -0.50
CA PHE A 55 10.66 6.07 -0.07
C PHE A 55 9.77 6.28 -1.29
N ALA A 56 8.63 5.61 -1.34
CA ALA A 56 7.67 5.72 -2.43
C ALA A 56 6.25 5.76 -1.90
N PHE A 57 5.37 6.44 -2.63
CA PHE A 57 3.94 6.17 -2.53
C PHE A 57 3.65 4.89 -3.28
N PHE A 58 2.78 4.04 -2.73
CA PHE A 58 2.39 2.80 -3.39
C PHE A 58 0.89 2.73 -3.57
N GLU A 59 0.50 2.07 -4.65
CA GLU A 59 -0.86 1.59 -4.90
C GLU A 59 -0.77 0.11 -5.27
N LEU A 60 -1.43 -0.75 -4.49
CA LEU A 60 -1.43 -2.19 -4.63
C LEU A 60 -2.86 -2.68 -4.89
N LYS A 61 -3.05 -3.46 -5.95
CA LYS A 61 -4.33 -4.00 -6.38
C LYS A 61 -4.27 -5.51 -6.53
N GLY A 62 -5.40 -6.16 -6.30
CA GLY A 62 -5.58 -7.58 -6.61
C GLY A 62 -5.26 -8.48 -5.43
N SER A 63 -4.39 -9.47 -5.66
CA SER A 63 -4.05 -10.54 -4.72
C SER A 63 -2.59 -10.98 -4.85
N ALA A 64 -2.10 -11.81 -3.93
CA ALA A 64 -0.76 -12.37 -3.98
C ALA A 64 -0.45 -13.11 -5.31
N GLY A 65 -1.42 -13.81 -5.90
CA GLY A 65 -1.21 -14.58 -7.14
C GLY A 65 -1.39 -13.79 -8.44
N ALA A 66 -2.16 -12.71 -8.40
CA ALA A 66 -2.37 -11.83 -9.55
C ALA A 66 -2.70 -10.42 -9.06
N GLY A 67 -1.88 -9.45 -9.45
CA GLY A 67 -1.97 -8.11 -8.92
C GLY A 67 -1.13 -7.09 -9.67
N GLU A 68 -1.26 -5.85 -9.20
CA GLU A 68 -0.54 -4.70 -9.72
C GLU A 68 0.00 -3.88 -8.55
N LEU A 69 1.27 -3.50 -8.63
CA LEU A 69 1.94 -2.59 -7.70
C LEU A 69 2.47 -1.40 -8.50
N THR A 70 1.90 -0.23 -8.25
CA THR A 70 2.38 1.04 -8.78
C THR A 70 3.15 1.78 -7.69
N LEU A 71 4.36 2.21 -8.02
CA LEU A 71 5.23 3.01 -7.17
C LEU A 71 5.38 4.41 -7.77
N SER A 72 5.17 5.41 -6.93
CA SER A 72 5.30 6.81 -7.29
C SER A 72 6.29 7.54 -6.41
N GLY A 73 7.08 8.41 -7.02
CA GLY A 73 8.03 9.27 -6.32
C GLY A 73 7.35 10.36 -5.48
N PRO A 74 8.13 11.12 -4.69
CA PRO A 74 7.61 12.20 -3.84
C PRO A 74 6.85 13.29 -4.60
N LEU A 75 7.18 13.48 -5.88
CA LEU A 75 6.55 14.46 -6.78
C LEU A 75 5.29 13.91 -7.47
N GLY A 76 4.89 12.67 -7.18
CA GLY A 76 3.73 12.02 -7.77
C GLY A 76 3.96 11.38 -9.14
N ASN A 77 5.19 11.43 -9.67
CA ASN A 77 5.53 10.72 -10.90
C ASN A 77 5.62 9.21 -10.67
N ILE A 78 5.09 8.41 -11.60
CA ILE A 78 5.24 6.96 -11.54
C ILE A 78 6.69 6.60 -11.86
N ILE A 79 7.33 5.89 -10.93
CA ILE A 79 8.72 5.42 -11.09
C ILE A 79 8.78 3.95 -11.49
N ALA A 80 7.76 3.16 -11.14
CA ALA A 80 7.65 1.77 -11.58
C ALA A 80 6.19 1.30 -11.50
N THR A 81 5.80 0.46 -12.45
CA THR A 81 4.56 -0.34 -12.37
C THR A 81 4.91 -1.80 -12.57
N ILE A 82 4.50 -2.64 -11.64
CA ILE A 82 4.72 -4.09 -11.65
C ILE A 82 3.35 -4.75 -11.81
N LEU A 83 3.19 -5.56 -12.84
CA LEU A 83 2.02 -6.43 -13.02
C LEU A 83 2.46 -7.87 -12.93
N TRP A 84 1.72 -8.72 -12.23
CA TRP A 84 1.98 -10.15 -12.22
C TRP A 84 0.70 -10.97 -12.29
N THR A 85 0.89 -12.19 -12.77
CA THR A 85 -0.08 -13.28 -12.79
C THR A 85 0.61 -14.55 -12.29
N PRO A 86 -0.10 -15.69 -12.16
CA PRO A 86 0.55 -16.95 -11.79
C PRO A 86 1.57 -17.46 -12.81
N ARG A 87 1.63 -16.89 -14.03
CA ARG A 87 2.48 -17.37 -15.12
C ARG A 87 3.68 -16.47 -15.43
N GLU A 88 3.54 -15.17 -15.17
CA GLU A 88 4.49 -14.17 -15.61
C GLU A 88 4.37 -12.89 -14.78
N ALA A 89 5.43 -12.10 -14.80
CA ALA A 89 5.44 -10.75 -14.27
C ALA A 89 6.05 -9.78 -15.28
N SER A 90 5.66 -8.51 -15.18
CA SER A 90 6.18 -7.45 -16.01
C SER A 90 6.50 -6.24 -15.16
N LEU A 91 7.64 -5.62 -15.46
CA LEU A 91 8.08 -4.35 -14.90
C LEU A 91 8.00 -3.30 -15.99
N ARG A 92 7.34 -2.17 -15.70
CA ARG A 92 7.38 -0.97 -16.53
C ARG A 92 8.04 0.18 -15.77
N VAL A 93 9.05 0.80 -16.36
CA VAL A 93 9.77 1.97 -15.83
C VAL A 93 9.86 3.01 -16.95
N GLY A 94 9.08 4.09 -16.82
CA GLY A 94 8.91 5.03 -17.94
C GLY A 94 8.35 4.33 -19.18
N GLU A 95 9.12 4.38 -20.28
CA GLU A 95 8.78 3.70 -21.54
C GLU A 95 9.35 2.27 -21.63
N GLU A 96 10.27 1.90 -20.74
CA GLU A 96 10.86 0.57 -20.73
C GLU A 96 9.88 -0.43 -20.13
N SER A 97 9.71 -1.59 -20.78
CA SER A 97 8.94 -2.71 -20.26
C SER A 97 9.77 -3.98 -20.35
N ARG A 98 9.93 -4.69 -19.24
CA ARG A 98 10.60 -5.99 -19.15
C ARG A 98 9.66 -7.05 -18.62
N GLN A 99 9.79 -8.27 -19.14
CA GLN A 99 9.03 -9.43 -18.71
C GLN A 99 9.93 -10.40 -17.94
N PHE A 100 9.32 -11.10 -16.99
CA PHE A 100 9.94 -12.04 -16.07
C PHE A 100 9.05 -13.25 -15.90
N ALA A 101 9.64 -14.40 -15.56
CA ALA A 101 8.90 -15.63 -15.35
C ALA A 101 8.00 -15.59 -14.10
N SER A 102 8.36 -14.80 -13.08
CA SER A 102 7.57 -14.64 -11.86
C SER A 102 7.83 -13.29 -11.19
N VAL A 103 6.97 -12.91 -10.23
CA VAL A 103 7.11 -11.66 -9.48
C VAL A 103 8.33 -11.68 -8.57
N GLU A 104 8.68 -12.85 -8.03
CA GLU A 104 9.84 -13.07 -7.17
C GLU A 104 11.14 -12.89 -7.95
N SER A 105 11.20 -13.41 -9.17
CA SER A 105 12.38 -13.25 -10.03
C SER A 105 12.55 -11.80 -10.51
N LEU A 106 11.45 -11.10 -10.79
CA LEU A 106 11.45 -9.65 -11.04
C LEU A 106 11.99 -8.87 -9.83
N ILE A 107 11.52 -9.17 -8.63
CA ILE A 107 11.93 -8.44 -7.42
C ILE A 107 13.37 -8.71 -7.07
N GLN A 108 13.84 -9.95 -7.23
CA GLN A 108 15.22 -10.29 -6.95
C GLN A 108 16.18 -9.54 -7.89
N GLU A 109 15.80 -9.32 -9.16
CA GLU A 109 16.57 -8.47 -10.09
C GLU A 109 16.59 -7.01 -9.64
N ILE A 110 15.45 -6.45 -9.21
CA ILE A 110 15.35 -5.01 -8.88
C ILE A 110 15.93 -4.69 -7.51
N ALA A 111 15.49 -5.42 -6.48
CA ALA A 111 15.83 -5.15 -5.09
C ALA A 111 17.11 -5.89 -4.64
N GLY A 112 17.63 -6.82 -5.45
CA GLY A 112 18.78 -7.67 -5.09
C GLY A 112 18.45 -8.73 -4.02
N THR A 113 17.23 -8.75 -3.50
CA THR A 113 16.75 -9.68 -2.48
C THR A 113 15.30 -10.06 -2.76
N ALA A 114 14.90 -11.24 -2.29
CA ALA A 114 13.53 -11.70 -2.43
C ALA A 114 12.62 -10.96 -1.43
N LEU A 115 11.82 -9.99 -1.90
CA LEU A 115 10.74 -9.42 -1.10
C LEU A 115 9.51 -10.34 -1.13
N PRO A 116 8.93 -10.69 0.03
CA PRO A 116 7.77 -11.58 0.09
C PRO A 116 6.50 -10.81 -0.27
N VAL A 117 6.22 -10.69 -1.57
CA VAL A 117 5.00 -10.01 -2.07
C VAL A 117 3.75 -10.62 -1.49
N GLY A 118 3.68 -11.94 -1.35
CA GLY A 118 2.54 -12.61 -0.72
C GLY A 118 2.29 -12.10 0.71
N ALA A 119 3.35 -12.02 1.52
CA ALA A 119 3.26 -11.53 2.89
C ALA A 119 2.87 -10.04 2.97
N LEU A 120 3.19 -9.24 1.95
CA LEU A 120 2.74 -7.84 1.88
C LEU A 120 1.21 -7.75 1.85
N PHE A 121 0.53 -8.63 1.11
CA PHE A 121 -0.94 -8.67 1.11
C PHE A 121 -1.51 -9.07 2.47
N ASP A 122 -0.85 -10.00 3.17
CA ASP A 122 -1.26 -10.42 4.51
C ASP A 122 -1.08 -9.29 5.54
N TRP A 123 0.08 -8.62 5.54
CA TRP A 123 0.35 -7.49 6.44
C TRP A 123 -0.60 -6.31 6.23
N LEU A 124 -0.96 -6.03 4.97
CA LEU A 124 -1.91 -4.98 4.63
C LEU A 124 -3.37 -5.40 4.88
N GLY A 125 -3.63 -6.69 5.02
CA GLY A 125 -4.94 -7.27 5.29
C GLY A 125 -5.43 -7.05 6.71
N GLY A 126 -4.52 -6.84 7.66
CA GLY A 126 -4.81 -6.74 9.10
C GLY A 126 -4.77 -8.08 9.81
#